data_AF-A0A397A6T6-F1
#
_entry.id   AF-A0A397A6T6-F1
#
_cell.length_a   1.000
_cell.length_b   1.000
_cell.length_c   1.000
_cell.angle_alpha   90.00
_cell.angle_beta   90.00
_cell.angle_gamma   90.00
#
_symmetry.space_group_name_H-M   'P 1'
#
loop_
_entity.id
_entity.type
_entity.pdbx_description
1 polymer ?
#
loop_
_entity_poly.entity_id
_entity_poly.type
_entity_poly.pdbx_seq_one_letter_code
_entity_poly.pdbx_strand_id
1 'polypeptide(L)'
;DVPDRLEKQVLRLAFQGYGLPPDVLGRRKVEFAKGFENQSWIPGDEEHAYATHFSALFPPSVASCVRRQHARRQQGADEGPSIRLTIVQVDLFLSTRLHLDLTKTSPPPTPELLHCIVEAMHKHIPFHNLTLLTRPRRPPSWDEIVHDMMMGLGGPCAVVNAFLHALLTALQFQVSFRAATIAGRTGCHVCLVCELDSTLIFVDCGNAKPYMPCALDDTTTHEVGDASWAWRLITQVVAANDEPSNSPHTTTVVSVQHRQRAKCQETATATGGRDEEKIERWETAMTFDAYRPVPYSFFRASIVQSRSDPRYGPFLTGVRLVRYPGLALVAIRDRTMRCPEMLTPKVATTSAELTAFVQIHFGDIPALVRLFDKALACVALF
;
A
#
# COMPACT_ATOMS: atom_id res chain seq x y z
N ASP A 1 -31.81 29.15 0.30
CA ASP A 1 -31.36 28.72 1.64
C ASP A 1 -30.95 27.25 1.80
N VAL A 2 -31.55 26.31 1.06
CA VAL A 2 -31.14 24.87 1.11
C VAL A 2 -29.81 24.56 0.37
N PRO A 3 -29.52 25.13 -0.82
CA PRO A 3 -28.29 24.84 -1.57
C PRO A 3 -27.01 25.23 -0.79
N ASP A 4 -27.09 26.36 -0.11
CA ASP A 4 -25.98 26.97 0.63
C ASP A 4 -25.63 26.18 1.91
N ARG A 5 -26.59 25.45 2.50
CA ARG A 5 -26.37 24.55 3.64
C ARG A 5 -25.78 23.21 3.20
N LEU A 6 -26.21 22.66 2.06
CA LEU A 6 -25.74 21.39 1.52
C LEU A 6 -24.31 21.50 0.96
N GLU A 7 -24.02 22.59 0.25
CA GLU A 7 -22.66 22.93 -0.17
C GLU A 7 -21.74 23.06 1.07
N LYS A 8 -22.20 23.74 2.14
CA LYS A 8 -21.44 23.84 3.39
C LYS A 8 -21.31 22.50 4.13
N GLN A 9 -22.21 21.54 4.00
CA GLN A 9 -22.13 20.24 4.66
C GLN A 9 -21.25 19.23 3.92
N VAL A 10 -21.35 19.15 2.59
CA VAL A 10 -20.47 18.31 1.76
C VAL A 10 -19.04 18.87 1.77
N LEU A 11 -18.89 20.20 1.70
CA LEU A 11 -17.60 20.83 1.93
C LEU A 11 -17.16 20.64 3.39
N ARG A 12 -18.02 20.69 4.41
CA ARG A 12 -17.61 20.34 5.79
C ARG A 12 -17.11 18.90 5.89
N LEU A 13 -17.74 17.93 5.24
CA LEU A 13 -17.26 16.54 5.25
C LEU A 13 -15.92 16.38 4.51
N ALA A 14 -15.74 17.09 3.39
CA ALA A 14 -14.48 17.11 2.64
C ALA A 14 -13.35 17.91 3.33
N PHE A 15 -13.68 19.00 4.03
CA PHE A 15 -12.73 19.94 4.64
C PHE A 15 -12.47 19.69 6.13
N GLN A 16 -13.49 19.38 6.95
CA GLN A 16 -13.33 19.17 8.39
C GLN A 16 -12.82 17.77 8.76
N GLY A 17 -12.96 16.77 7.87
CA GLY A 17 -12.43 15.41 8.09
C GLY A 17 -11.07 15.12 7.46
N TYR A 18 -10.76 15.73 6.31
CA TYR A 18 -9.71 15.23 5.41
C TYR A 18 -8.77 16.30 4.81
N GLY A 19 -8.89 17.58 5.16
CA GLY A 19 -7.89 18.61 4.85
C GLY A 19 -7.51 18.76 3.36
N LEU A 20 -8.48 18.64 2.45
CA LEU A 20 -8.24 18.71 1.00
C LEU A 20 -8.04 20.17 0.49
N PRO A 21 -7.19 20.41 -0.52
CA PRO A 21 -7.01 21.71 -1.17
C PRO A 21 -8.27 22.21 -1.93
N PRO A 22 -8.59 23.52 -1.91
CA PRO A 22 -9.79 24.09 -2.54
C PRO A 22 -9.88 24.01 -4.08
N ASP A 23 -8.74 23.89 -4.75
CA ASP A 23 -8.58 23.96 -6.22
C ASP A 23 -9.00 22.67 -6.95
N VAL A 24 -8.93 21.51 -6.28
CA VAL A 24 -9.34 20.20 -6.82
C VAL A 24 -10.85 20.14 -7.11
N LEU A 25 -11.65 20.92 -6.39
CA LEU A 25 -13.12 20.94 -6.54
C LEU A 25 -13.61 21.95 -7.59
N GLY A 26 -12.78 22.88 -8.06
CA GLY A 26 -13.23 24.02 -8.88
C GLY A 26 -13.90 23.64 -10.21
N ARG A 27 -13.40 22.61 -10.90
CA ARG A 27 -13.99 22.16 -12.18
C ARG A 27 -15.19 21.23 -12.00
N ARG A 28 -15.21 20.39 -10.96
CA ARG A 28 -16.34 19.49 -10.66
C ARG A 28 -17.49 20.18 -9.90
N LYS A 29 -17.25 21.34 -9.27
CA LYS A 29 -18.26 22.20 -8.62
C LYS A 29 -19.37 22.68 -9.56
N VAL A 30 -19.02 23.03 -10.80
CA VAL A 30 -19.96 23.63 -11.77
C VAL A 30 -20.93 22.59 -12.33
N GLU A 31 -20.50 21.34 -12.48
CA GLU A 31 -21.38 20.23 -12.88
C GLU A 31 -22.23 19.73 -11.71
N PHE A 32 -21.68 19.72 -10.49
CA PHE A 32 -22.40 19.37 -9.25
C PHE A 32 -23.61 20.29 -9.00
N ALA A 33 -23.47 21.61 -9.16
CA ALA A 33 -24.58 22.53 -8.91
C ALA A 33 -25.73 22.40 -9.93
N LYS A 34 -25.41 22.12 -11.21
CA LYS A 34 -26.40 22.05 -12.29
C LYS A 34 -27.33 20.83 -12.22
N GLY A 35 -26.90 19.73 -11.61
CA GLY A 35 -27.71 18.51 -11.48
C GLY A 35 -28.79 18.57 -10.40
N PHE A 36 -28.71 19.53 -9.46
CA PHE A 36 -29.52 19.56 -8.23
C PHE A 36 -30.59 20.66 -8.20
N GLU A 37 -30.70 21.51 -9.21
CA GLU A 37 -31.63 22.65 -9.19
C GLU A 37 -33.13 22.25 -9.22
N ASN A 38 -33.48 20.98 -9.44
CA ASN A 38 -34.87 20.59 -9.74
C ASN A 38 -35.52 19.48 -8.88
N GLN A 39 -34.96 19.04 -7.73
CA GLN A 39 -35.59 17.95 -6.95
C GLN A 39 -35.57 18.14 -5.42
N SER A 40 -36.65 17.70 -4.77
CA SER A 40 -36.88 17.73 -3.32
C SER A 40 -36.15 16.58 -2.61
N TRP A 41 -35.35 16.90 -1.60
CA TRP A 41 -34.47 15.96 -0.88
C TRP A 41 -35.09 15.37 0.40
N ILE A 42 -34.77 14.11 0.71
CA ILE A 42 -35.06 13.43 1.99
C ILE A 42 -33.73 13.17 2.73
N PRO A 43 -33.57 13.60 4.00
CA PRO A 43 -32.37 13.33 4.79
C PRO A 43 -32.11 11.85 5.08
N GLY A 44 -30.85 11.41 4.95
CA GLY A 44 -30.39 10.05 5.29
C GLY A 44 -29.98 9.18 4.10
N ASP A 45 -30.08 9.69 2.87
CA ASP A 45 -29.89 8.90 1.63
C ASP A 45 -28.75 9.44 0.75
N GLU A 46 -27.71 10.00 1.37
CA GLU A 46 -26.61 10.72 0.70
C GLU A 46 -25.80 9.81 -0.24
N GLU A 47 -25.62 8.54 0.13
CA GLU A 47 -24.91 7.55 -0.67
C GLU A 47 -25.76 7.01 -1.84
N HIS A 48 -27.09 6.99 -1.69
CA HIS A 48 -28.02 6.67 -2.77
C HIS A 48 -28.18 7.83 -3.75
N ALA A 49 -28.23 9.07 -3.27
CA ALA A 49 -28.22 10.26 -4.11
C ALA A 49 -26.92 10.36 -4.90
N TYR A 50 -25.77 10.06 -4.27
CA TYR A 50 -24.48 9.95 -4.96
C TYR A 50 -24.49 8.78 -5.96
N ALA A 51 -24.88 7.57 -5.56
CA ALA A 51 -24.92 6.42 -6.46
C ALA A 51 -25.87 6.61 -7.65
N THR A 52 -27.00 7.28 -7.45
CA THR A 52 -28.05 7.43 -8.48
C THR A 52 -27.75 8.60 -9.41
N HIS A 53 -27.26 9.74 -8.92
CA HIS A 53 -27.05 10.93 -9.76
C HIS A 53 -25.64 11.01 -10.35
N PHE A 54 -24.61 10.50 -9.65
CA PHE A 54 -23.25 10.49 -10.18
C PHE A 54 -22.98 9.32 -11.14
N SER A 55 -23.80 8.26 -11.13
CA SER A 55 -23.70 7.15 -12.10
C SER A 55 -23.84 7.60 -13.57
N ALA A 56 -24.47 8.75 -13.83
CA ALA A 56 -24.55 9.35 -15.16
C ALA A 56 -23.29 10.16 -15.55
N LEU A 57 -22.48 10.59 -14.58
CA LEU A 57 -21.20 11.30 -14.79
C LEU A 57 -20.01 10.33 -14.89
N PHE A 58 -20.25 9.04 -14.65
CA PHE A 58 -19.26 7.99 -14.74
C PHE A 58 -19.45 7.15 -16.00
N PRO A 59 -18.38 6.53 -16.54
CA PRO A 59 -18.52 5.51 -17.55
C PRO A 59 -19.51 4.41 -17.10
N PRO A 60 -20.28 3.80 -18.01
CA PRO A 60 -21.27 2.77 -17.67
C PRO A 60 -20.73 1.62 -16.80
N SER A 61 -19.43 1.33 -16.90
CA SER A 61 -18.72 0.32 -16.10
C SER A 61 -18.67 0.67 -14.60
N VAL A 62 -18.29 1.90 -14.25
CA VAL A 62 -18.22 2.37 -12.85
C VAL A 62 -19.63 2.53 -12.29
N ALA A 63 -20.55 3.09 -13.07
CA ALA A 63 -21.98 3.17 -12.74
C ALA A 63 -22.60 1.79 -12.46
N SER A 64 -22.20 0.76 -13.21
CA SER A 64 -22.66 -0.62 -12.99
C SER A 64 -22.03 -1.26 -11.75
N CYS A 65 -20.76 -0.95 -11.44
CA CYS A 65 -20.10 -1.36 -10.20
C CYS A 65 -20.81 -0.76 -8.98
N VAL A 66 -21.08 0.55 -9.03
CA VAL A 66 -21.78 1.31 -7.98
C VAL A 66 -23.18 0.76 -7.71
N ARG A 67 -23.97 0.52 -8.76
CA ARG A 67 -25.33 -0.04 -8.63
C ARG A 67 -25.31 -1.46 -8.05
N ARG A 68 -24.33 -2.29 -8.44
CA ARG A 68 -24.16 -3.66 -7.91
C ARG A 68 -23.73 -3.68 -6.44
N GLN A 69 -22.87 -2.75 -6.03
CA GLN A 69 -22.43 -2.62 -4.64
C GLN A 69 -23.58 -2.15 -3.73
N HIS A 70 -24.38 -1.18 -4.17
CA HIS A 70 -25.59 -0.74 -3.46
C HIS A 70 -26.62 -1.87 -3.33
N ALA A 71 -26.87 -2.63 -4.41
CA ALA A 71 -27.81 -3.76 -4.38
C ALA A 71 -27.39 -4.87 -3.41
N ARG A 72 -26.09 -5.19 -3.31
CA ARG A 72 -25.59 -6.19 -2.34
C ARG A 72 -25.66 -5.73 -0.88
N ARG A 73 -25.53 -4.42 -0.62
CA ARG A 73 -25.72 -3.87 0.75
C ARG A 73 -27.13 -4.06 1.26
N GLN A 74 -28.14 -3.98 0.39
CA GLN A 74 -29.53 -4.20 0.78
C GLN A 74 -29.89 -5.69 0.99
N GLN A 75 -29.00 -6.62 0.63
CA GLN A 75 -29.23 -8.07 0.73
C GLN A 75 -28.61 -8.75 1.97
N GLY A 76 -27.88 -8.02 2.81
CA GLY A 76 -27.49 -8.45 4.16
C GLY A 76 -26.33 -9.45 4.27
N ALA A 77 -25.30 -9.07 5.04
CA ALA A 77 -24.51 -9.94 5.91
C ALA A 77 -23.73 -9.04 6.89
N ASP A 78 -24.08 -9.15 8.16
CA ASP A 78 -23.44 -8.52 9.30
C ASP A 78 -22.07 -9.18 9.54
N GLU A 79 -20.98 -8.56 9.08
CA GLU A 79 -19.60 -9.07 9.23
C GLU A 79 -18.71 -8.05 9.96
N GLY A 80 -18.91 -7.91 11.28
CA GLY A 80 -18.00 -7.16 12.16
C GLY A 80 -17.68 -5.73 11.72
N PRO A 81 -16.68 -5.05 12.33
CA PRO A 81 -16.18 -3.78 11.80
C PRO A 81 -15.46 -4.06 10.48
N SER A 82 -16.22 -4.08 9.40
CA SER A 82 -15.73 -4.48 8.08
C SER A 82 -14.74 -3.45 7.55
N ILE A 83 -13.53 -3.89 7.21
CA ILE A 83 -12.52 -3.09 6.49
C ILE A 83 -13.09 -2.79 5.10
N ARG A 84 -13.77 -1.64 4.96
CA ARG A 84 -14.46 -1.25 3.73
C ARG A 84 -14.26 0.24 3.47
N LEU A 85 -14.15 0.56 2.19
CA LEU A 85 -14.14 1.93 1.68
C LEU A 85 -15.49 2.25 1.04
N THR A 86 -15.90 3.51 1.15
CA THR A 86 -17.03 4.03 0.38
C THR A 86 -16.60 4.27 -1.07
N ILE A 87 -17.57 4.35 -1.98
CA ILE A 87 -17.27 4.64 -3.39
C ILE A 87 -16.56 5.99 -3.56
N VAL A 88 -16.93 6.99 -2.74
CA VAL A 88 -16.32 8.32 -2.75
C VAL A 88 -14.84 8.24 -2.35
N GLN A 89 -14.53 7.43 -1.32
CA GLN A 89 -13.14 7.22 -0.89
C GLN A 89 -12.31 6.53 -1.96
N VAL A 90 -12.89 5.55 -2.66
CA VAL A 90 -12.23 4.88 -3.80
C VAL A 90 -11.91 5.85 -4.92
N ASP A 91 -12.89 6.61 -5.42
CA ASP A 91 -12.69 7.59 -6.50
C ASP A 91 -11.65 8.66 -6.11
N LEU A 92 -11.79 9.21 -4.90
CA LEU A 92 -10.90 10.25 -4.41
C LEU A 92 -9.46 9.72 -4.24
N PHE A 93 -9.26 8.53 -3.67
CA PHE A 93 -7.93 7.96 -3.51
C PHE A 93 -7.26 7.67 -4.85
N LEU A 94 -7.98 7.02 -5.78
CA LEU A 94 -7.45 6.71 -7.10
C LEU A 94 -7.07 7.96 -7.87
N SER A 95 -7.95 8.98 -7.89
CA SER A 95 -7.72 10.20 -8.68
C SER A 95 -6.70 11.16 -8.05
N THR A 96 -6.70 11.33 -6.73
CA THR A 96 -5.88 12.35 -6.06
C THR A 96 -4.58 11.84 -5.46
N ARG A 97 -4.51 10.55 -5.13
CA ARG A 97 -3.31 9.94 -4.52
C ARG A 97 -2.58 9.03 -5.48
N LEU A 98 -3.30 8.24 -6.27
CA LEU A 98 -2.68 7.38 -7.27
C LEU A 98 -2.59 8.03 -8.66
N HIS A 99 -3.29 9.15 -8.87
CA HIS A 99 -3.39 9.83 -10.17
C HIS A 99 -3.88 8.92 -11.30
N LEU A 100 -4.75 7.96 -10.95
CA LEU A 100 -5.37 7.04 -11.88
C LEU A 100 -6.73 7.57 -12.31
N ASP A 101 -6.95 7.60 -13.61
CA ASP A 101 -8.21 7.95 -14.23
C ASP A 101 -8.92 6.68 -14.70
N LEU A 102 -9.85 6.19 -13.89
CA LEU A 102 -10.59 4.96 -14.18
C LEU A 102 -11.41 5.03 -15.49
N THR A 103 -11.66 6.22 -16.03
CA THR A 103 -12.35 6.37 -17.32
C THR A 103 -11.48 5.95 -18.50
N LYS A 104 -10.16 5.87 -18.29
CA LYS A 104 -9.16 5.50 -19.29
C LYS A 104 -8.59 4.10 -19.07
N THR A 105 -9.01 3.41 -18.01
CA THR A 105 -8.58 2.04 -17.72
C THR A 105 -9.65 1.03 -18.11
N SER A 106 -9.24 -0.22 -18.29
CA SER A 106 -10.17 -1.33 -18.39
C SER A 106 -11.11 -1.38 -17.16
N PRO A 107 -12.37 -1.79 -17.33
CA PRO A 107 -13.30 -1.90 -16.22
C PRO A 107 -12.80 -2.97 -15.23
N PRO A 108 -12.78 -2.70 -13.91
CA PRO A 108 -12.37 -3.71 -12.95
C PRO A 108 -13.27 -4.96 -13.02
N PRO A 109 -12.75 -6.13 -12.63
CA PRO A 109 -11.37 -6.41 -12.27
C PRO A 109 -10.54 -6.88 -13.49
N THR A 110 -9.38 -6.27 -13.77
CA THR A 110 -8.44 -6.77 -14.79
C THR A 110 -6.99 -6.78 -14.29
N PRO A 111 -6.11 -7.64 -14.85
CA PRO A 111 -4.69 -7.64 -14.54
C PRO A 111 -4.01 -6.29 -14.79
N GLU A 112 -4.38 -5.59 -15.87
CA GLU A 112 -3.80 -4.28 -16.22
C GLU A 112 -4.14 -3.23 -15.16
N LEU A 113 -5.39 -3.19 -14.70
CA LEU A 113 -5.79 -2.26 -13.65
C LEU A 113 -5.09 -2.59 -12.32
N LEU A 114 -4.96 -3.88 -11.97
CA LEU A 114 -4.21 -4.30 -10.79
C LEU A 114 -2.75 -3.85 -10.86
N HIS A 115 -2.10 -4.00 -12.02
CA HIS A 115 -0.75 -3.52 -12.28
C HIS A 115 -0.65 -2.00 -12.10
N CYS A 116 -1.54 -1.22 -12.74
CA CYS A 116 -1.55 0.24 -12.61
C CYS A 116 -1.74 0.70 -11.16
N ILE A 117 -2.62 0.03 -10.39
CA ILE A 117 -2.83 0.35 -8.98
C ILE A 117 -1.56 0.11 -8.18
N VAL A 118 -0.92 -1.06 -8.31
CA VAL A 118 0.28 -1.40 -7.52
C VAL A 118 1.47 -0.54 -7.90
N GLU A 119 1.66 -0.25 -9.18
CA GLU A 119 2.70 0.68 -9.64
C GLU A 119 2.49 2.08 -9.04
N ALA A 120 1.26 2.60 -9.09
CA ALA A 120 0.94 3.90 -8.54
C ALA A 120 1.08 3.93 -7.00
N MET A 121 0.74 2.83 -6.31
CA MET A 121 0.97 2.69 -4.87
C MET A 121 2.45 2.81 -4.54
N HIS A 122 3.34 2.08 -5.22
CA HIS A 122 4.80 2.16 -4.99
C HIS A 122 5.37 3.55 -5.30
N LYS A 123 4.82 4.19 -6.33
CA LYS A 123 5.25 5.52 -6.78
C LYS A 123 4.85 6.63 -5.81
N HIS A 124 3.61 6.61 -5.33
CA HIS A 124 3.00 7.74 -4.63
C HIS A 124 2.83 7.53 -3.13
N ILE A 125 2.63 6.29 -2.68
CA ILE A 125 2.36 5.98 -1.27
C ILE A 125 3.63 5.44 -0.60
N PRO A 126 4.18 6.13 0.41
CA PRO A 126 5.39 5.66 1.06
C PRO A 126 5.13 4.52 2.03
N PHE A 127 6.10 3.60 2.10
CA PHE A 127 6.24 2.73 3.26
C PHE A 127 7.08 3.44 4.32
N HIS A 128 6.64 3.41 5.58
CA HIS A 128 7.40 4.00 6.67
C HIS A 128 7.01 3.46 8.06
N ASN A 129 7.83 3.76 9.09
CA ASN A 129 7.54 3.46 10.49
C ASN A 129 7.23 4.71 11.37
N LEU A 130 7.11 5.89 10.78
CA LEU A 130 6.99 7.16 11.52
C LEU A 130 5.80 7.20 12.50
N THR A 131 4.66 6.62 12.13
CA THR A 131 3.48 6.51 13.03
C THR A 131 3.73 5.61 14.23
N LEU A 132 4.62 4.61 14.13
CA LEU A 132 4.97 3.73 15.25
C LEU A 132 5.84 4.45 16.28
N LEU A 133 6.61 5.46 15.85
CA LEU A 133 7.44 6.28 16.71
C LEU A 133 6.65 7.38 17.42
N THR A 134 5.66 7.95 16.73
CA THR A 134 4.99 9.21 17.13
C THR A 134 3.59 9.05 17.71
N ARG A 135 2.93 7.90 17.51
CA ARG A 135 1.56 7.65 17.99
C ARG A 135 1.54 6.67 19.17
N PRO A 136 0.39 6.54 19.87
CA PRO A 136 0.22 5.53 20.90
C PRO A 136 0.59 4.12 20.41
N ARG A 137 1.24 3.36 21.30
CA ARG A 137 1.81 2.03 21.03
C ARG A 137 0.73 0.95 21.02
N ARG A 138 -0.21 1.07 20.07
CA ARG A 138 -1.34 0.15 19.87
C ARG A 138 -1.60 -0.09 18.38
N PRO A 139 -2.29 -1.18 18.00
CA PRO A 139 -2.81 -1.33 16.65
C PRO A 139 -3.56 -0.07 16.19
N PRO A 140 -3.37 0.36 14.92
CA PRO A 140 -4.18 1.42 14.36
C PRO A 140 -5.62 0.93 14.23
N SER A 141 -6.56 1.82 14.50
CA SER A 141 -7.96 1.63 14.15
C SER A 141 -8.14 1.69 12.63
N TRP A 142 -9.28 1.19 12.14
CA TRP A 142 -9.61 1.29 10.72
C TRP A 142 -9.69 2.76 10.25
N ASP A 143 -10.28 3.64 11.06
CA ASP A 143 -10.36 5.07 10.74
C ASP A 143 -8.99 5.73 10.61
N GLU A 144 -8.02 5.34 11.46
CA GLU A 144 -6.63 5.80 11.33
C GLU A 144 -5.98 5.29 10.04
N ILE A 145 -6.23 4.02 9.66
CA ILE A 145 -5.71 3.46 8.40
C ILE A 145 -6.29 4.21 7.21
N VAL A 146 -7.61 4.41 7.17
CA VAL A 146 -8.29 5.16 6.11
C VAL A 146 -7.75 6.58 6.05
N HIS A 147 -7.71 7.28 7.18
CA HIS A 147 -7.20 8.65 7.23
C HIS A 147 -5.76 8.75 6.70
N ASP A 148 -4.85 7.89 7.18
CA ASP A 148 -3.45 7.91 6.76
C ASP A 148 -3.31 7.73 5.25
N MET A 149 -4.04 6.77 4.69
CA MET A 149 -3.98 6.46 3.27
C MET A 149 -4.66 7.54 2.42
N MET A 150 -5.82 8.07 2.83
CA MET A 150 -6.48 9.18 2.13
C MET A 150 -5.65 10.47 2.13
N MET A 151 -4.76 10.65 3.13
CA MET A 151 -3.78 11.74 3.19
C MET A 151 -2.50 11.46 2.40
N GLY A 152 -2.36 10.26 1.81
CA GLY A 152 -1.16 9.81 1.11
C GLY A 152 0.01 9.44 2.03
N LEU A 153 -0.20 9.37 3.36
CA LEU A 153 0.89 9.14 4.31
C LEU A 153 1.52 7.74 4.16
N GLY A 154 0.69 6.73 3.93
CA GLY A 154 1.15 5.34 3.91
C GLY A 154 1.46 4.80 5.31
N GLY A 155 2.42 3.87 5.40
CA GLY A 155 2.80 3.23 6.66
C GLY A 155 3.34 1.80 6.50
N PRO A 156 3.37 0.99 7.57
CA PRO A 156 3.80 -0.41 7.48
C PRO A 156 2.78 -1.30 6.77
N CYS A 157 3.12 -2.58 6.54
CA CYS A 157 2.25 -3.55 5.86
C CYS A 157 0.83 -3.63 6.42
N ALA A 158 0.68 -3.57 7.75
CA ALA A 158 -0.63 -3.59 8.40
C ALA A 158 -1.51 -2.37 8.09
N VAL A 159 -0.94 -1.26 7.60
CA VAL A 159 -1.68 -0.07 7.15
C VAL A 159 -1.88 -0.14 5.64
N VAL A 160 -0.79 -0.22 4.89
CA VAL A 160 -0.81 -0.12 3.42
C VAL A 160 -1.56 -1.30 2.80
N ASN A 161 -1.23 -2.54 3.17
CA ASN A 161 -1.86 -3.72 2.56
C ASN A 161 -3.29 -3.94 3.09
N ALA A 162 -3.63 -3.46 4.29
CA ALA A 162 -5.00 -3.48 4.79
C ALA A 162 -5.90 -2.54 3.99
N PHE A 163 -5.43 -1.32 3.71
CA PHE A 163 -6.16 -0.38 2.87
C PHE A 163 -6.21 -0.85 1.41
N LEU A 164 -5.11 -1.38 0.88
CA LEU A 164 -5.07 -1.92 -0.49
C LEU A 164 -6.06 -3.08 -0.64
N HIS A 165 -6.15 -3.98 0.35
CA HIS A 165 -7.19 -5.00 0.36
C HIS A 165 -8.58 -4.37 0.25
N ALA A 166 -8.90 -3.39 1.10
CA ALA A 166 -10.20 -2.72 1.08
C ALA A 166 -10.51 -2.04 -0.26
N LEU A 167 -9.51 -1.39 -0.86
CA LEU A 167 -9.58 -0.76 -2.18
C LEU A 167 -9.86 -1.79 -3.27
N LEU A 168 -9.08 -2.87 -3.32
CA LEU A 168 -9.25 -3.94 -4.30
C LEU A 168 -10.61 -4.65 -4.14
N THR A 169 -11.04 -4.94 -2.91
CA THR A 169 -12.37 -5.47 -2.63
C THR A 169 -13.47 -4.53 -3.13
N ALA A 170 -13.34 -3.21 -2.90
CA ALA A 170 -14.32 -2.23 -3.38
C ALA A 170 -14.35 -2.13 -4.92
N LEU A 171 -13.20 -2.39 -5.57
CA LEU A 171 -13.06 -2.56 -7.01
C LEU A 171 -13.38 -3.98 -7.50
N GLN A 172 -14.05 -4.80 -6.67
CA GLN A 172 -14.54 -6.13 -7.04
C GLN A 172 -13.45 -7.18 -7.37
N PHE A 173 -12.18 -6.92 -7.03
CA PHE A 173 -11.15 -7.95 -7.07
C PHE A 173 -11.42 -8.99 -5.96
N GLN A 174 -11.23 -10.27 -6.29
CA GLN A 174 -11.22 -11.33 -5.29
C GLN A 174 -9.88 -11.36 -4.58
N VAL A 175 -9.76 -10.58 -3.51
CA VAL A 175 -8.51 -10.43 -2.76
C VAL A 175 -8.65 -11.02 -1.37
N SER A 176 -7.56 -11.58 -0.86
CA SER A 176 -7.49 -12.13 0.49
C SER A 176 -6.12 -11.90 1.11
N PHE A 177 -6.07 -11.79 2.44
CA PHE A 177 -4.80 -11.67 3.15
C PHE A 177 -4.07 -13.01 3.21
N ARG A 178 -2.74 -12.94 3.21
CA ARG A 178 -1.84 -14.05 3.53
C ARG A 178 -0.91 -13.65 4.66
N ALA A 179 -0.67 -14.61 5.55
CA ALA A 179 0.26 -14.46 6.66
C ALA A 179 1.67 -14.86 6.20
N ALA A 180 2.53 -13.85 5.99
CA ALA A 180 3.89 -14.08 5.58
C ALA A 180 4.88 -14.06 6.75
N THR A 181 5.93 -14.87 6.60
CA THR A 181 7.05 -15.03 7.54
C THR A 181 8.24 -14.24 7.02
N ILE A 182 8.83 -13.37 7.86
CA ILE A 182 10.03 -12.60 7.52
C ILE A 182 11.10 -12.83 8.58
N ALA A 183 12.29 -13.26 8.14
CA ALA A 183 13.44 -13.53 9.02
C ALA A 183 13.07 -14.43 10.22
N GLY A 184 12.34 -15.52 9.95
CA GLY A 184 11.91 -16.50 10.96
C GLY A 184 10.72 -16.08 11.84
N ARG A 185 10.19 -14.85 11.71
CA ARG A 185 9.00 -14.43 12.45
C ARG A 185 7.73 -14.80 11.69
N THR A 186 7.07 -15.86 12.14
CA THR A 186 5.87 -16.41 11.49
C THR A 186 4.69 -15.44 11.54
N GLY A 187 4.01 -15.25 10.40
CA GLY A 187 2.79 -14.44 10.32
C GLY A 187 2.95 -12.97 10.72
N CYS A 188 4.17 -12.43 10.64
CA CYS A 188 4.47 -11.06 11.04
C CYS A 188 4.21 -10.03 9.93
N HIS A 189 3.98 -10.48 8.70
CA HIS A 189 3.80 -9.62 7.53
C HIS A 189 2.46 -9.87 6.86
N VAL A 190 1.77 -8.78 6.54
CA VAL A 190 0.52 -8.80 5.79
C VAL A 190 0.88 -8.72 4.31
N CYS A 191 0.61 -9.75 3.52
CA CYS A 191 0.61 -9.67 2.05
C CYS A 191 -0.76 -10.07 1.51
N LEU A 192 -0.98 -9.86 0.21
CA LEU A 192 -2.25 -10.11 -0.45
C LEU A 192 -2.06 -11.14 -1.57
N VAL A 193 -3.11 -11.93 -1.78
CA VAL A 193 -3.27 -12.72 -3.00
C VAL A 193 -4.60 -12.34 -3.62
N CYS A 194 -4.54 -12.00 -4.91
CA CYS A 194 -5.71 -11.71 -5.73
C CYS A 194 -5.97 -12.90 -6.65
N GLU A 195 -7.22 -13.31 -6.79
CA GLU A 195 -7.65 -14.29 -7.78
C GLU A 195 -8.28 -13.56 -8.97
N LEU A 196 -7.73 -13.78 -10.16
CA LEU A 196 -8.26 -13.28 -11.44
C LEU A 196 -8.27 -14.43 -12.45
N ASP A 197 -9.42 -14.75 -13.01
CA ASP A 197 -9.58 -15.82 -14.00
C ASP A 197 -8.91 -17.15 -13.57
N SER A 198 -9.16 -17.57 -12.31
CA SER A 198 -8.55 -18.75 -11.66
C SER A 198 -7.03 -18.68 -11.45
N THR A 199 -6.38 -17.54 -11.75
CA THR A 199 -4.97 -17.31 -11.51
C THR A 199 -4.78 -16.61 -10.17
N LEU A 200 -3.93 -17.17 -9.30
CA LEU A 200 -3.54 -16.53 -8.05
C LEU A 200 -2.37 -15.58 -8.31
N ILE A 201 -2.52 -14.33 -7.91
CA ILE A 201 -1.58 -13.24 -8.17
C ILE A 201 -1.09 -12.69 -6.82
N PHE A 202 0.21 -12.71 -6.60
CA PHE A 202 0.87 -12.08 -5.46
C PHE A 202 0.78 -10.55 -5.57
N VAL A 203 0.41 -9.90 -4.46
CA VAL A 203 0.30 -8.44 -4.37
C VAL A 203 0.85 -7.97 -3.02
N ASP A 204 1.80 -7.02 -3.04
CA ASP A 204 2.38 -6.46 -1.81
C ASP A 204 2.95 -5.05 -2.02
N CYS A 205 2.40 -4.06 -1.30
CA CYS A 205 2.90 -2.67 -1.22
C CYS A 205 3.44 -2.31 0.16
N GLY A 206 3.50 -3.29 1.07
CA GLY A 206 3.80 -3.12 2.48
C GLY A 206 5.15 -3.66 2.92
N ASN A 207 5.97 -4.22 2.02
CA ASN A 207 7.28 -4.82 2.36
C ASN A 207 8.46 -3.84 2.27
N ALA A 208 8.23 -2.59 1.85
CA ALA A 208 9.29 -1.62 1.52
C ALA A 208 10.11 -1.99 0.27
N LYS A 209 9.59 -2.85 -0.61
CA LYS A 209 10.19 -3.22 -1.90
C LYS A 209 9.14 -3.17 -3.01
N PRO A 210 9.52 -2.87 -4.26
CA PRO A 210 8.58 -2.58 -5.33
C PRO A 210 8.16 -3.87 -6.04
N TYR A 211 7.48 -4.76 -5.32
CA TYR A 211 6.95 -6.00 -5.90
C TYR A 211 5.77 -5.70 -6.82
N MET A 212 5.92 -5.98 -8.11
CA MET A 212 4.82 -5.87 -9.06
C MET A 212 3.89 -7.08 -8.97
N PRO A 213 2.60 -6.96 -9.32
CA PRO A 213 1.69 -8.09 -9.33
C PRO A 213 2.20 -9.18 -10.26
N CYS A 214 2.20 -10.41 -9.78
CA CYS A 214 2.79 -11.54 -10.49
C CYS A 214 2.06 -12.84 -10.10
N ALA A 215 1.84 -13.74 -11.06
CA ALA A 215 1.16 -15.01 -10.81
C ALA A 215 2.02 -15.90 -9.88
N LEU A 216 1.40 -16.69 -9.00
CA LEU A 216 2.16 -17.51 -8.04
C LEU A 216 2.98 -18.63 -8.70
N ASP A 217 2.66 -19.00 -9.94
CA ASP A 217 3.39 -19.96 -10.76
C ASP A 217 4.43 -19.30 -11.69
N ASP A 218 4.49 -17.97 -11.72
CA ASP A 218 5.49 -17.24 -12.49
C ASP A 218 6.84 -17.29 -11.77
N THR A 219 7.78 -18.04 -12.38
CA THR A 219 9.15 -18.20 -11.90
C THR A 219 10.13 -17.24 -12.57
N THR A 220 9.64 -16.26 -13.35
CA THR A 220 10.50 -15.29 -14.02
C THR A 220 11.21 -14.38 -13.02
N THR A 221 12.37 -13.87 -13.44
CA THR A 221 13.09 -12.86 -12.69
C THR A 221 12.63 -11.48 -13.14
N HIS A 222 12.14 -10.69 -12.20
CA HIS A 222 11.69 -9.32 -12.42
C HIS A 222 12.80 -8.36 -12.00
N GLU A 223 13.38 -7.68 -12.97
CA GLU A 223 14.38 -6.63 -12.76
C GLU A 223 13.71 -5.28 -12.45
N VAL A 224 14.31 -4.47 -11.58
CA VAL A 224 13.79 -3.14 -11.21
C VAL A 224 14.85 -2.07 -11.39
N GLY A 225 14.43 -0.93 -11.94
CA GLY A 225 15.32 0.20 -12.21
C GLY A 225 16.36 -0.16 -13.27
N ASP A 226 17.63 0.08 -12.96
CA ASP A 226 18.81 -0.23 -13.79
C ASP A 226 19.30 -1.68 -13.64
N ALA A 227 18.42 -2.62 -13.27
CA ALA A 227 18.76 -4.00 -12.91
C ALA A 227 19.77 -4.11 -11.73
N SER A 228 19.82 -3.09 -10.86
CA SER A 228 20.57 -3.17 -9.60
C SER A 228 19.85 -3.99 -8.52
N TRP A 229 18.56 -4.28 -8.72
CA TRP A 229 17.75 -5.11 -7.86
C TRP A 229 16.81 -5.98 -8.69
N ALA A 230 16.68 -7.25 -8.31
CA ALA A 230 15.78 -8.19 -8.95
C ALA A 230 15.05 -9.03 -7.92
N TRP A 231 13.90 -9.57 -8.28
CA TRP A 231 13.12 -10.47 -7.45
C TRP A 231 12.43 -11.55 -8.27
N ARG A 232 12.01 -12.62 -7.61
CA ARG A 232 11.28 -13.74 -8.21
C ARG A 232 10.42 -14.46 -7.17
N LEU A 233 9.45 -15.21 -7.63
CA LEU A 233 8.70 -16.17 -6.81
C LEU A 233 9.28 -17.57 -7.00
N ILE A 234 9.31 -18.33 -5.90
CA ILE A 234 9.63 -19.76 -5.89
C ILE A 234 8.51 -20.47 -5.15
N THR A 235 7.80 -21.34 -5.85
CA THR A 235 6.65 -22.07 -5.33
C THR A 235 7.00 -23.53 -5.14
N GLN A 236 6.76 -24.05 -3.94
CA GLN A 236 7.15 -25.40 -3.55
C GLN A 236 6.02 -26.09 -2.78
N VAL A 237 5.80 -27.37 -3.09
CA VAL A 237 4.92 -28.22 -2.29
C VAL A 237 5.75 -28.84 -1.17
N VAL A 238 5.38 -28.59 0.08
CA VAL A 238 6.07 -29.09 1.27
C VAL A 238 5.11 -29.90 2.14
N ALA A 239 5.64 -30.79 2.98
CA ALA A 239 4.83 -31.44 4.01
C ALA A 239 4.29 -30.37 4.98
N ALA A 240 3.00 -30.42 5.28
CA ALA A 240 2.40 -29.56 6.29
C ALA A 240 2.90 -30.01 7.66
N ASN A 241 3.44 -29.07 8.45
CA ASN A 241 3.96 -29.34 9.80
C ASN A 241 2.85 -29.45 10.87
N ASP A 242 1.61 -29.76 10.48
CA ASP A 242 0.53 -29.92 11.45
C ASP A 242 0.67 -31.27 12.17
N GLU A 243 0.28 -31.30 13.44
CA GLU A 243 0.32 -32.43 14.40
C GLU A 243 -0.01 -33.81 13.82
N PRO A 244 0.40 -34.93 14.47
CA PRO A 244 0.42 -36.28 13.89
C PRO A 244 -0.98 -36.77 13.52
N SER A 245 -1.41 -36.37 12.34
CA SER A 245 -2.54 -36.88 11.59
C SER A 245 -2.02 -38.01 10.70
N ASN A 246 -2.78 -39.10 10.62
CA ASN A 246 -2.44 -40.33 9.89
C ASN A 246 -2.40 -40.18 8.35
N SER A 247 -2.23 -38.96 7.82
CA SER A 247 -2.09 -38.72 6.39
C SER A 247 -1.15 -37.53 6.12
N PRO A 248 -0.19 -37.64 5.18
CA PRO A 248 0.70 -36.54 4.85
C PRO A 248 -0.10 -35.43 4.15
N HIS A 249 -0.54 -34.45 4.92
CA HIS A 249 -1.06 -33.21 4.35
C HIS A 249 0.13 -32.46 3.74
N THR A 250 0.03 -32.04 2.48
CA THR A 250 0.99 -31.14 1.84
C THR A 250 0.41 -29.74 1.76
N THR A 251 1.26 -28.72 1.80
CA THR A 251 0.89 -27.32 1.53
C THR A 251 1.82 -26.71 0.49
N THR A 252 1.33 -25.72 -0.25
CA THR A 252 2.10 -24.97 -1.23
C THR A 252 2.64 -23.69 -0.58
N VAL A 253 3.95 -23.63 -0.41
CA VAL A 253 4.64 -22.45 0.12
C VAL A 253 5.25 -21.65 -1.03
N VAL A 254 4.97 -20.36 -1.02
CA VAL A 254 5.58 -19.37 -1.92
C VAL A 254 6.68 -18.65 -1.17
N SER A 255 7.85 -18.57 -1.78
CA SER A 255 8.99 -17.79 -1.31
C SER A 255 9.23 -16.62 -2.25
N VAL A 256 9.19 -15.40 -1.72
CA VAL A 256 9.62 -14.21 -2.46
C VAL A 256 11.12 -14.06 -2.24
N GLN A 257 11.90 -14.21 -3.30
CA GLN A 257 13.34 -14.03 -3.26
C GLN A 257 13.73 -12.72 -3.94
N HIS A 258 14.81 -12.10 -3.47
CA HIS A 258 15.38 -10.93 -4.10
C HIS A 258 16.90 -10.99 -4.08
N ARG A 259 17.51 -10.26 -5.00
CA ARG A 259 18.94 -10.00 -5.03
C ARG A 259 19.16 -8.49 -5.17
N GLN A 260 20.25 -8.01 -4.60
CA GLN A 260 20.77 -6.70 -4.91
C GLN A 260 22.13 -6.92 -5.55
N ARG A 261 22.34 -6.36 -6.75
CA ARG A 261 23.61 -6.51 -7.45
C ARG A 261 24.70 -5.90 -6.59
N ALA A 262 25.69 -6.69 -6.18
CA ALA A 262 26.87 -6.16 -5.53
C ALA A 262 27.52 -5.16 -6.49
N LYS A 263 27.73 -3.92 -6.05
CA LYS A 263 28.64 -3.04 -6.79
C LYS A 263 29.99 -3.74 -6.73
N CYS A 264 30.55 -4.11 -7.89
CA CYS A 264 31.94 -4.50 -7.97
C CYS A 264 32.75 -3.45 -7.21
N GLN A 265 33.29 -3.82 -6.06
CA GLN A 265 34.48 -3.13 -5.58
C GLN A 265 35.55 -3.55 -6.57
N GLU A 266 35.97 -2.63 -7.44
CA GLU A 266 37.25 -2.78 -8.12
C GLU A 266 38.34 -2.75 -7.05
N THR A 267 38.58 -3.90 -6.42
CA THR A 267 39.89 -4.14 -5.84
C THR A 267 40.82 -4.36 -7.02
N ALA A 268 41.51 -3.30 -7.44
CA ALA A 268 42.62 -3.39 -8.37
C ALA A 268 43.73 -4.25 -7.73
N THR A 269 43.62 -5.57 -7.85
CA THR A 269 44.75 -6.46 -7.60
C THR A 269 45.60 -6.45 -8.86
N ALA A 270 46.83 -5.95 -8.72
CA ALA A 270 47.82 -5.74 -9.77
C ALA A 270 48.39 -7.03 -10.41
N THR A 271 47.66 -8.14 -10.39
CA THR A 271 48.10 -9.41 -10.97
C THR A 271 46.94 -10.01 -11.73
N GLY A 272 47.10 -10.04 -13.06
CA GLY A 272 46.07 -10.48 -13.99
C GLY A 272 45.56 -11.90 -13.74
N GLY A 273 44.35 -12.12 -14.26
CA GLY A 273 43.72 -13.43 -14.33
C GLY A 273 42.92 -13.78 -13.07
N ARG A 274 41.62 -13.49 -13.12
CA ARG A 274 40.56 -14.37 -12.61
C ARG A 274 39.22 -13.86 -13.12
N ASP A 275 38.54 -14.69 -13.92
CA ASP A 275 37.09 -14.60 -14.08
C ASP A 275 36.49 -14.81 -12.69
N GLU A 276 36.25 -13.71 -11.97
CA GLU A 276 35.44 -13.75 -10.77
C GLU A 276 34.01 -14.04 -11.21
N GLU A 277 33.63 -15.32 -11.16
CA GLU A 277 32.24 -15.75 -11.23
C GLU A 277 31.47 -14.99 -10.16
N LYS A 278 30.72 -13.97 -10.58
CA LYS A 278 29.87 -13.18 -9.70
C LYS A 278 28.81 -14.11 -9.13
N ILE A 279 29.05 -14.64 -7.93
CA ILE A 279 28.06 -15.46 -7.23
C ILE A 279 26.89 -14.53 -6.90
N GLU A 280 25.84 -14.60 -7.72
CA GLU A 280 24.60 -13.88 -7.48
C GLU A 280 23.90 -14.48 -6.26
N ARG A 281 23.96 -13.77 -5.13
CA ARG A 281 23.31 -14.20 -3.90
C ARG A 281 21.84 -13.78 -3.88
N TRP A 282 20.96 -14.77 -3.91
CA TRP A 282 19.52 -14.61 -3.69
C TRP A 282 19.20 -14.75 -2.20
N GLU A 283 18.37 -13.86 -1.68
CA GLU A 283 17.88 -13.86 -0.30
C GLU A 283 16.36 -14.02 -0.28
N THR A 284 15.86 -14.85 0.64
CA THR A 284 14.42 -14.97 0.87
C THR A 284 13.92 -13.76 1.67
N ALA A 285 13.10 -12.92 1.05
CA ALA A 285 12.48 -11.77 1.69
C ALA A 285 11.33 -12.20 2.61
N MET A 286 10.47 -13.09 2.13
CA MET A 286 9.35 -13.62 2.88
C MET A 286 8.89 -14.98 2.34
N THR A 287 8.17 -15.72 3.16
CA THR A 287 7.47 -16.96 2.75
C THR A 287 6.02 -16.94 3.23
N PHE A 288 5.09 -17.51 2.47
CA PHE A 288 3.68 -17.64 2.86
C PHE A 288 3.04 -18.87 2.22
N ASP A 289 1.92 -19.32 2.79
CA ASP A 289 1.09 -20.39 2.22
C ASP A 289 0.22 -19.82 1.09
N ALA A 290 0.28 -20.40 -0.10
CA ALA A 290 -0.44 -19.92 -1.28
C ALA A 290 -1.97 -19.92 -1.09
N TYR A 291 -2.49 -20.93 -0.40
CA TYR A 291 -3.92 -21.25 -0.39
C TYR A 291 -4.60 -21.00 0.96
N ARG A 292 -3.85 -20.63 2.01
CA ARG A 292 -4.39 -20.35 3.34
C ARG A 292 -4.67 -18.85 3.57
N PRO A 293 -5.89 -18.36 3.31
CA PRO A 293 -6.27 -17.01 3.70
C PRO A 293 -6.34 -16.89 5.23
N VAL A 294 -6.13 -15.67 5.72
CA VAL A 294 -6.34 -15.32 7.13
C VAL A 294 -7.19 -14.05 7.25
N PRO A 295 -7.99 -13.87 8.30
CA PRO A 295 -8.65 -12.59 8.55
C PRO A 295 -7.62 -11.54 8.99
N TYR A 296 -7.90 -10.25 8.79
CA TYR A 296 -6.99 -9.19 9.25
C TYR A 296 -6.74 -9.24 10.78
N SER A 297 -7.72 -9.70 11.56
CA SER A 297 -7.59 -9.91 13.01
C SER A 297 -6.48 -10.89 13.40
N PHE A 298 -6.07 -11.79 12.51
CA PHE A 298 -4.93 -12.70 12.69
C PHE A 298 -3.65 -11.92 13.04
N PHE A 299 -3.44 -10.76 12.41
CA PHE A 299 -2.23 -9.97 12.59
C PHE A 299 -2.22 -9.14 13.88
N ARG A 300 -3.30 -9.13 14.67
CA ARG A 300 -3.41 -8.25 15.84
C ARG A 300 -2.23 -8.42 16.80
N ALA A 301 -1.83 -9.66 17.08
CA ALA A 301 -0.72 -9.95 17.99
C ALA A 301 0.61 -9.41 17.45
N SER A 302 0.93 -9.64 16.17
CA SER A 302 2.17 -9.15 15.55
C SER A 302 2.19 -7.62 15.39
N ILE A 303 1.04 -7.01 15.13
CA ILE A 303 0.84 -5.56 15.10
C ILE A 303 1.10 -4.95 16.48
N VAL A 304 0.61 -5.58 17.56
CA VAL A 304 0.92 -5.16 18.94
C VAL A 304 2.42 -5.28 19.20
N GLN A 305 3.00 -6.45 18.94
CA GLN A 305 4.43 -6.71 19.23
C GLN A 305 5.37 -5.76 18.47
N SER A 306 5.12 -5.49 17.19
CA SER A 306 5.90 -4.52 16.39
C SER A 306 5.85 -3.08 16.93
N ARG A 307 4.89 -2.78 17.81
CA ARG A 307 4.72 -1.48 18.45
C ARG A 307 5.19 -1.45 19.90
N SER A 308 5.22 -2.59 20.60
CA SER A 308 5.54 -2.65 22.03
C SER A 308 6.93 -3.21 22.33
N ASP A 309 7.49 -4.08 21.49
CA ASP A 309 8.82 -4.68 21.71
C ASP A 309 9.84 -4.17 20.68
N PRO A 310 10.84 -3.36 21.10
CA PRO A 310 11.91 -2.88 20.23
C PRO A 310 12.76 -3.99 19.57
N ARG A 311 12.69 -5.23 20.07
CA ARG A 311 13.43 -6.38 19.54
C ARG A 311 12.62 -7.17 18.51
N TYR A 312 11.30 -6.96 18.43
CA TYR A 312 10.46 -7.73 17.51
C TYR A 312 10.77 -7.41 16.04
N GLY A 313 11.13 -6.16 15.74
CA GLY A 313 11.49 -5.74 14.39
C GLY A 313 12.19 -4.38 14.37
N PRO A 314 12.62 -3.91 13.19
CA PRO A 314 13.46 -2.72 13.05
C PRO A 314 12.68 -1.39 13.18
N PHE A 315 11.44 -1.43 13.67
CA PHE A 315 10.48 -0.34 13.54
C PHE A 315 10.49 0.66 14.70
N LEU A 316 11.13 0.34 15.83
CA LEU A 316 11.11 1.21 17.02
C LEU A 316 12.47 1.84 17.35
N THR A 317 13.52 1.49 16.61
CA THR A 317 14.90 1.85 16.93
C THR A 317 15.48 2.97 16.06
N GLY A 318 14.71 3.47 15.08
CA GLY A 318 15.15 4.54 14.19
C GLY A 318 14.15 4.81 13.07
N VAL A 319 14.45 5.72 12.15
CA VAL A 319 13.52 6.12 11.09
C VAL A 319 13.69 5.29 9.82
N ARG A 320 12.57 4.88 9.23
CA ARG A 320 12.49 4.15 7.96
C ARG A 320 11.43 4.83 7.11
N LEU A 321 11.80 5.24 5.91
CA LEU A 321 10.90 5.86 4.94
C LEU A 321 11.37 5.49 3.54
N VAL A 322 10.47 5.04 2.68
CA VAL A 322 10.81 4.65 1.30
C VAL A 322 9.61 4.81 0.37
N ARG A 323 9.89 5.21 -0.87
CA ARG A 323 8.98 5.11 -2.02
C ARG A 323 9.79 4.90 -3.31
N TYR A 324 9.09 4.58 -4.40
CA TYR A 324 9.69 4.18 -5.67
C TYR A 324 9.16 5.01 -6.86
N PRO A 325 9.44 6.32 -6.94
CA PRO A 325 9.06 7.13 -8.08
C PRO A 325 9.71 6.59 -9.36
N GLY A 326 8.88 6.21 -10.35
CA GLY A 326 9.38 5.59 -11.58
C GLY A 326 10.13 4.29 -11.33
N LEU A 327 9.72 3.52 -10.31
CA LEU A 327 10.40 2.31 -9.82
C LEU A 327 11.83 2.53 -9.31
N ALA A 328 12.24 3.78 -9.09
CA ALA A 328 13.56 4.13 -8.62
C ALA A 328 13.56 4.41 -7.11
N LEU A 329 14.53 3.85 -6.39
CA LEU A 329 14.55 3.89 -4.91
C LEU A 329 14.83 5.29 -4.37
N VAL A 330 13.89 5.82 -3.57
CA VAL A 330 14.09 6.98 -2.69
C VAL A 330 13.84 6.52 -1.26
N ALA A 331 14.86 6.59 -0.39
CA ALA A 331 14.76 6.06 0.97
C ALA A 331 15.59 6.80 2.01
N ILE A 332 15.10 6.75 3.24
CA ILE A 332 15.84 7.01 4.47
C ILE A 332 15.85 5.74 5.32
N ARG A 333 17.04 5.37 5.78
CA ARG A 333 17.26 4.36 6.82
C ARG A 333 18.19 4.95 7.88
N ASP A 334 17.61 5.33 9.01
CA ASP A 334 18.30 6.05 10.09
C ASP A 334 18.88 7.36 9.53
N ARG A 335 20.21 7.48 9.55
CA ARG A 335 20.93 8.63 9.00
C ARG A 335 21.25 8.49 7.52
N THR A 336 21.03 7.32 6.94
CA THR A 336 21.43 7.03 5.55
C THR A 336 20.30 7.41 4.59
N MET A 337 20.61 8.31 3.66
CA MET A 337 19.74 8.75 2.58
C MET A 337 20.17 8.07 1.27
N ARG A 338 19.21 7.73 0.42
CA ARG A 338 19.45 7.20 -0.91
C ARG A 338 18.38 7.70 -1.87
N CYS A 339 18.80 8.17 -3.04
CA CYS A 339 17.94 8.48 -4.16
C CYS A 339 18.66 8.12 -5.48
N PRO A 340 17.97 8.11 -6.63
CA PRO A 340 18.59 7.74 -7.92
C PRO A 340 19.73 8.68 -8.33
N GLU A 341 19.68 9.94 -7.93
CA GLU A 341 20.70 10.95 -8.23
C GLU A 341 21.99 10.75 -7.41
N MET A 342 21.96 9.91 -6.37
CA MET A 342 23.10 9.62 -5.51
C MET A 342 23.84 8.36 -5.97
N LEU A 343 25.08 8.54 -6.44
CA LEU A 343 25.96 7.41 -6.79
C LEU A 343 26.18 6.46 -5.61
N THR A 344 26.27 6.98 -4.38
CA THR A 344 26.37 6.19 -3.16
C THR A 344 25.44 6.74 -2.08
N PRO A 345 24.92 5.90 -1.17
CA PRO A 345 24.09 6.39 -0.07
C PRO A 345 24.85 7.43 0.77
N LYS A 346 24.22 8.56 1.06
CA LYS A 346 24.79 9.63 1.89
C LYS A 346 24.41 9.43 3.36
N VAL A 347 25.38 9.45 4.27
CA VAL A 347 25.11 9.49 5.71
C VAL A 347 24.96 10.95 6.14
N ALA A 348 23.79 11.31 6.65
CA ALA A 348 23.52 12.62 7.20
C ALA A 348 24.33 12.86 8.48
N THR A 349 24.80 14.09 8.64
CA THR A 349 25.55 14.58 9.82
C THR A 349 24.66 15.39 10.76
N THR A 350 23.52 15.88 10.27
CA THR A 350 22.54 16.63 11.07
C THR A 350 21.11 16.19 10.74
N SER A 351 20.17 16.46 11.65
CA SER A 351 18.73 16.28 11.39
C SER A 351 18.22 17.19 10.27
N ALA A 352 18.78 18.39 10.13
CA ALA A 352 18.41 19.33 9.07
C ALA A 352 18.68 18.76 7.66
N GLU A 353 19.76 18.00 7.46
CA GLU A 353 20.00 17.31 6.20
C GLU A 353 18.92 16.27 5.87
N LEU A 354 18.46 15.51 6.87
CA LEU A 354 17.38 14.54 6.70
C LEU A 354 16.06 15.23 6.37
N THR A 355 15.70 16.29 7.11
CA THR A 355 14.47 17.06 6.86
C THR A 355 14.50 17.69 5.46
N ALA A 356 15.62 18.26 5.03
CA ALA A 356 15.77 18.81 3.68
C ALA A 356 15.60 17.74 2.60
N PHE A 357 16.16 16.54 2.79
CA PHE A 357 15.96 15.41 1.88
C PHE A 357 14.49 14.99 1.80
N VAL A 358 13.79 14.90 2.95
CA VAL A 358 12.35 14.60 2.97
C VAL A 358 11.54 15.69 2.28
N GLN A 359 11.87 16.97 2.48
CA GLN A 359 11.18 18.07 1.82
C GLN A 359 11.32 18.01 0.29
N ILE A 360 12.51 17.68 -0.22
CA ILE A 360 12.77 17.55 -1.66
C ILE A 360 12.02 16.35 -2.24
N HIS A 361 12.17 15.18 -1.60
CA HIS A 361 11.74 13.92 -2.19
C HIS A 361 10.40 13.40 -1.71
N PHE A 362 9.72 14.08 -0.78
CA PHE A 362 8.39 13.73 -0.25
C PHE A 362 7.53 14.96 0.05
N GLY A 363 7.96 16.15 -0.40
CA GLY A 363 7.27 17.42 -0.15
C GLY A 363 5.88 17.52 -0.80
N ASP A 364 5.57 16.65 -1.75
CA ASP A 364 4.23 16.44 -2.32
C ASP A 364 3.22 15.89 -1.29
N ILE A 365 3.71 15.44 -0.12
CA ILE A 365 2.89 14.95 1.00
C ILE A 365 3.23 15.77 2.26
N PRO A 366 2.73 17.02 2.40
CA PRO A 366 3.15 17.92 3.49
C PRO A 366 2.91 17.37 4.91
N ALA A 367 1.89 16.52 5.07
CA ALA A 367 1.61 15.86 6.34
C ALA A 367 2.70 14.84 6.73
N LEU A 368 3.33 14.19 5.73
CA LEU A 368 4.41 13.24 5.94
C LEU A 368 5.70 13.95 6.38
N VAL A 369 6.02 15.11 5.79
CA VAL A 369 7.17 15.93 6.21
C VAL A 369 7.06 16.30 7.68
N ARG A 370 5.90 16.82 8.11
CA ARG A 370 5.66 17.14 9.53
C ARG A 370 5.71 15.91 10.44
N LEU A 371 5.22 14.77 9.96
CA LEU A 371 5.28 13.52 10.71
C LEU A 371 6.72 13.02 10.86
N PHE A 372 7.56 13.21 9.84
CA PHE A 372 8.96 12.86 9.85
C PHE A 372 9.75 13.68 10.88
N ASP A 373 9.56 14.99 10.93
CA ASP A 373 10.24 15.85 11.92
C ASP A 373 9.87 15.44 13.36
N LYS A 374 8.59 15.11 13.60
CA LYS A 374 8.15 14.57 14.90
C LYS A 374 8.82 13.24 15.21
N ALA A 375 8.90 12.34 14.23
CA ALA A 375 9.52 11.03 14.40
C ALA A 375 11.02 11.13 14.68
N LEU A 376 11.73 12.07 14.02
CA LEU A 376 13.14 12.36 14.31
C LEU A 376 13.34 12.79 15.76
N ALA A 377 12.45 13.64 16.30
CA ALA A 377 12.53 14.05 17.71
C ALA A 377 12.30 12.89 18.71
N CYS A 378 11.68 11.78 18.28
CA CYS A 378 11.46 10.60 19.10
C CYS A 378 12.63 9.61 19.09
N VAL A 379 13.66 9.81 18.26
CA VAL A 379 14.80 8.89 18.14
C VAL A 379 16.13 9.62 18.32
N ALA A 380 17.03 9.03 19.10
CA ALA A 380 18.38 9.56 19.25
C ALA A 380 19.25 9.09 18.06
N LEU A 381 19.31 9.90 17.00
CA LEU A 381 20.14 9.62 15.82
C LEU A 381 21.43 10.45 15.75
N PHE A 382 21.45 11.61 16.41
CA PHE A 382 22.54 12.58 16.37
C PHE A 382 23.07 12.90 17.76
#